data_AF-A0A2E4EB57-F1
#
_entry.id   AF-A0A2E4EB57-F1
#
_cell.length_a   1.000
_cell.length_b   1.000
_cell.length_c   1.000
_cell.angle_alpha   90.00
_cell.angle_beta   90.00
_cell.angle_gamma   90.00
#
_symmetry.space_group_name_H-M   'P 1'
#
loop_
_entity.id
_entity.type
_entity.pdbx_description
1 polymer ?
#
loop_
_entity_poly.entity_id
_entity_poly.type
_entity_poly.pdbx_seq_one_letter_code
_entity_poly.pdbx_strand_id
1 'polypeptide(L)'
;METQEMSKGRKITGWVVAGLITAMLLFSAMGKFTMPEMADNFAKWGLAEWMTIIAIGEIISTILFIIPKTNIFGAFLLSAHMGGAIVTHMSNGEPFIAQSVILVLVWTAAFVRNPELLIKFNS
;
A
#
# COMPACT_ATOMS: atom_id res chain seq x y z
N MET A 1 -3.53 32.06 2.20
CA MET A 1 -2.74 30.98 1.58
C MET A 1 -3.39 30.68 0.24
N GLU A 2 -2.81 31.16 -0.87
CA GLU A 2 -3.23 30.72 -2.20
C GLU A 2 -2.96 29.22 -2.30
N THR A 3 -4.01 28.43 -2.49
CA THR A 3 -3.87 27.04 -2.91
C THR A 3 -3.26 27.06 -4.30
N GLN A 4 -1.95 26.89 -4.39
CA GLN A 4 -1.28 26.69 -5.68
C GLN A 4 -1.94 25.49 -6.37
N GLU A 5 -2.71 25.78 -7.42
CA GLU A 5 -3.37 24.78 -8.26
C GLU A 5 -2.29 23.79 -8.74
N MET A 6 -2.40 22.53 -8.33
CA MET A 6 -1.44 21.51 -8.75
C MET A 6 -1.39 21.45 -10.28
N SER A 7 -0.17 21.50 -10.84
CA SER A 7 0.02 21.41 -12.29
C SER A 7 -0.66 20.15 -12.86
N LYS A 8 -1.21 20.24 -14.07
CA LYS A 8 -1.87 19.12 -14.75
C LYS A 8 -0.99 17.86 -14.78
N GLY A 9 0.32 18.03 -15.00
CA GLY A 9 1.29 16.94 -14.99
C GLY A 9 1.38 16.25 -13.63
N ARG A 10 1.47 17.01 -12.53
CA ARG A 10 1.53 16.45 -11.17
C ARG A 10 0.25 15.68 -10.80
N LYS A 11 -0.92 16.20 -11.22
CA LYS A 11 -2.21 15.51 -11.04
C LYS A 11 -2.21 14.16 -11.78
N ILE A 12 -1.78 14.12 -13.04
CA ILE A 12 -1.73 12.88 -13.84
C ILE A 12 -0.75 11.86 -13.25
N THR A 13 0.48 12.28 -12.94
CA THR A 13 1.49 11.39 -12.34
C THR A 13 0.99 10.80 -11.02
N GLY A 14 0.38 11.61 -10.16
CA GLY A 14 -0.20 11.13 -8.90
C GLY A 14 -1.27 10.06 -9.08
N TRP A 15 -2.13 10.21 -10.09
CA TRP A 15 -3.17 9.22 -10.39
C TRP A 15 -2.65 7.95 -11.05
N VAL A 16 -1.67 8.06 -11.96
CA VAL A 16 -1.05 6.89 -12.60
C VAL A 16 -0.33 6.04 -11.55
N VAL A 17 0.48 6.66 -10.70
CA VAL A 17 1.22 5.94 -9.65
C VAL A 17 0.26 5.33 -8.64
N ALA A 18 -0.76 6.07 -8.18
CA ALA A 18 -1.76 5.53 -7.26
C ALA A 18 -2.55 4.37 -7.90
N GLY A 19 -2.93 4.48 -9.17
CA GLY A 19 -3.64 3.42 -9.90
C GLY A 19 -2.81 2.15 -10.03
N LEU A 20 -1.52 2.26 -10.36
CA LEU A 20 -0.60 1.12 -10.43
C LEU A 20 -0.43 0.43 -9.08
N ILE A 21 -0.19 1.19 -8.01
CA ILE A 21 -0.08 0.66 -6.64
C ILE A 21 -1.36 -0.06 -6.24
N THR A 22 -2.52 0.58 -6.46
CA THR A 22 -3.83 0.00 -6.17
C THR A 22 -4.05 -1.30 -6.94
N ALA A 23 -3.71 -1.35 -8.24
CA ALA A 23 -3.85 -2.57 -9.03
C ALA A 23 -2.97 -3.70 -8.50
N MET A 24 -1.72 -3.42 -8.15
CA MET A 24 -0.79 -4.40 -7.58
C MET A 24 -1.28 -4.96 -6.23
N LEU A 25 -1.76 -4.08 -5.34
CA LEU A 25 -2.24 -4.49 -4.01
C LEU A 25 -3.56 -5.26 -4.09
N LEU A 26 -4.48 -4.86 -4.97
CA LEU A 26 -5.70 -5.62 -5.21
C LEU A 26 -5.38 -6.99 -5.80
N PHE A 27 -4.44 -7.08 -6.74
CA PHE A 27 -3.99 -8.36 -7.27
C PHE A 27 -3.39 -9.25 -6.17
N SER A 28 -2.52 -8.71 -5.32
CA SER A 28 -1.95 -9.38 -4.14
C SER A 28 -3.04 -9.90 -3.18
N ALA A 29 -4.05 -9.07 -2.89
CA ALA A 29 -5.13 -9.45 -1.99
C ALA A 29 -6.05 -10.52 -2.60
N MET A 30 -6.39 -10.39 -3.88
CA MET A 30 -7.18 -11.40 -4.59
C MET A 30 -6.42 -12.73 -4.71
N GLY A 31 -5.11 -12.68 -4.94
CA GLY A 31 -4.25 -13.85 -4.99
C GLY A 31 -4.32 -14.70 -3.72
N LYS A 32 -4.50 -14.08 -2.54
CA LYS A 32 -4.69 -14.81 -1.28
C LYS A 32 -5.94 -15.70 -1.26
N PHE A 33 -6.93 -15.43 -2.11
CA PHE A 33 -8.14 -16.25 -2.23
C PHE A 33 -8.11 -17.23 -3.41
N THR A 34 -7.32 -16.92 -4.45
CA THR A 34 -7.41 -17.61 -5.74
C THR A 34 -6.15 -18.36 -6.15
N MET A 35 -5.00 -18.07 -5.55
CA MET A 35 -3.72 -18.66 -5.91
C MET A 35 -3.27 -19.69 -4.87
N PRO A 36 -3.11 -20.97 -5.25
CA PRO A 36 -2.61 -22.01 -4.34
C PRO A 36 -1.24 -21.67 -3.72
N GLU A 37 -0.35 -21.05 -4.50
CA GLU A 37 0.98 -20.63 -4.02
C GLU A 37 0.88 -19.67 -2.82
N MET A 38 -0.13 -18.80 -2.78
CA MET A 38 -0.33 -17.90 -1.65
C MET A 38 -0.76 -18.67 -0.40
N ALA A 39 -1.59 -19.70 -0.54
CA ALA A 39 -1.96 -20.56 0.59
C ALA A 39 -0.75 -21.32 1.14
N ASP A 40 0.11 -21.86 0.26
CA ASP A 40 1.35 -22.54 0.64
C ASP A 40 2.32 -21.61 1.37
N ASN A 41 2.49 -20.37 0.87
CA ASN A 41 3.31 -19.35 1.52
C ASN A 41 2.76 -18.98 2.90
N PHE A 42 1.45 -18.76 3.03
CA PHE A 42 0.83 -18.44 4.31
C PHE A 42 0.91 -19.62 5.31
N ALA A 43 0.84 -20.86 4.84
CA ALA A 43 1.08 -22.04 5.67
C ALA A 43 2.54 -22.08 6.16
N LYS A 44 3.51 -21.85 5.27
CA LYS A 44 4.93 -21.75 5.61
C LYS A 44 5.21 -20.66 6.65
N TRP A 45 4.56 -19.51 6.51
CA TRP A 45 4.72 -18.37 7.42
C TRP A 45 3.97 -18.52 8.75
N GLY A 46 3.20 -19.60 8.94
CA GLY A 46 2.38 -19.81 10.14
C GLY A 46 1.18 -18.86 10.24
N LEU A 47 0.71 -18.33 9.11
CA LEU A 47 -0.35 -17.33 9.01
C LEU A 47 -1.61 -17.84 8.28
N ALA A 48 -1.70 -19.14 7.97
CA ALA A 48 -2.81 -19.70 7.19
C ALA A 48 -4.20 -19.35 7.74
N GLU A 49 -4.39 -19.46 9.05
CA GLU A 49 -5.67 -19.14 9.73
C GLU A 49 -6.02 -17.64 9.65
N TRP A 50 -5.02 -16.78 9.47
CA TRP A 50 -5.17 -15.33 9.40
C TRP A 50 -5.21 -14.80 7.96
N MET A 51 -5.04 -15.67 6.95
CA MET A 51 -4.93 -15.27 5.54
C MET A 51 -6.14 -14.42 5.08
N THR A 52 -7.35 -14.85 5.42
CA THR A 52 -8.59 -14.15 5.06
C THR A 52 -8.67 -12.75 5.67
N ILE A 53 -8.37 -12.60 6.96
CA ILE A 53 -8.45 -11.28 7.62
C ILE A 53 -7.33 -10.34 7.12
N ILE A 54 -6.14 -10.89 6.84
CA ILE A 54 -5.03 -10.13 6.25
C ILE A 54 -5.41 -9.63 4.84
N ALA A 55 -6.03 -10.47 4.02
CA ALA A 55 -6.49 -10.11 2.69
C ALA A 55 -7.60 -9.04 2.72
N ILE A 56 -8.58 -9.18 3.63
CA ILE A 56 -9.63 -8.16 3.83
C ILE A 56 -9.01 -6.82 4.28
N GLY A 57 -8.06 -6.87 5.20
CA GLY A 57 -7.33 -5.67 5.65
C GLY A 57 -6.60 -4.98 4.51
N GLU A 58 -5.92 -5.73 3.64
CA GLU A 58 -5.25 -5.19 2.45
C GLU A 58 -6.23 -4.54 1.48
N ILE A 59 -7.38 -5.17 1.21
CA ILE A 59 -8.44 -4.63 0.34
C ILE A 59 -8.98 -3.31 0.90
N ILE A 60 -9.36 -3.29 2.17
CA ILE A 60 -9.90 -2.08 2.83
C ILE A 60 -8.87 -0.95 2.78
N SER A 61 -7.61 -1.25 3.12
CA SER A 61 -6.52 -0.27 3.08
C SER A 61 -6.31 0.30 1.69
N THR A 62 -6.37 -0.57 0.67
CA THR A 62 -6.22 -0.20 -0.74
C THR A 62 -7.38 0.65 -1.27
N ILE A 63 -8.62 0.33 -0.88
CA ILE A 63 -9.82 1.12 -1.21
C ILE A 63 -9.72 2.51 -0.57
N LEU A 64 -9.37 2.57 0.71
CA LEU A 64 -9.19 3.86 1.40
C LEU A 64 -8.08 4.69 0.75
N PHE A 65 -7.00 4.04 0.30
CA PHE A 65 -5.87 4.70 -0.35
C PHE A 65 -6.26 5.32 -1.69
N ILE A 66 -7.03 4.63 -2.53
CA ILE A 66 -7.39 5.17 -3.85
C ILE A 66 -8.39 6.34 -3.76
N ILE A 67 -9.30 6.32 -2.78
CA ILE A 67 -10.30 7.39 -2.60
C ILE A 67 -9.61 8.68 -2.11
N PRO A 68 -9.70 9.81 -2.84
CA PRO A 68 -8.98 11.04 -2.50
C PRO A 68 -9.21 11.55 -1.08
N LYS A 69 -10.45 11.46 -0.59
CA LYS A 69 -10.83 11.98 0.74
C LYS A 69 -10.28 11.14 1.90
N THR A 70 -9.93 9.88 1.66
CA THR A 70 -9.48 8.94 2.72
C THR A 70 -8.06 8.43 2.48
N ASN A 71 -7.36 8.97 1.47
CA ASN A 71 -6.11 8.40 0.98
C ASN A 71 -5.05 8.23 2.08
N ILE A 72 -5.03 9.14 3.06
CA ILE A 72 -4.01 9.20 4.10
C ILE A 72 -4.23 8.09 5.13
N PHE A 73 -5.49 7.78 5.44
CA PHE A 73 -5.83 6.62 6.27
C PHE A 73 -5.44 5.32 5.57
N GLY A 74 -5.69 5.25 4.25
CA GLY A 74 -5.22 4.14 3.43
C GLY A 74 -3.69 3.99 3.47
N ALA A 75 -2.95 5.09 3.34
CA ALA A 75 -1.48 5.08 3.40
C ALA A 75 -0.95 4.59 4.76
N PHE A 76 -1.57 5.02 5.87
CA PHE A 76 -1.22 4.52 7.21
C PHE A 76 -1.49 3.02 7.36
N LEU A 77 -2.67 2.55 6.95
CA LEU A 77 -3.01 1.13 7.04
C LEU A 77 -2.12 0.26 6.14
N LEU A 78 -1.84 0.72 4.92
CA LEU A 78 -0.88 0.08 4.02
C LEU A 78 0.54 0.07 4.60
N SER A 79 0.91 1.08 5.39
CA SER A 79 2.21 1.09 6.10
C SER A 79 2.29 -0.02 7.13
N ALA A 80 1.24 -0.19 7.94
CA ALA A 80 1.17 -1.29 8.89
C ALA A 80 1.18 -2.65 8.17
N HIS A 81 0.41 -2.80 7.09
CA HIS A 81 0.33 -4.02 6.31
C HIS A 81 1.68 -4.39 5.66
N MET A 82 2.33 -3.43 4.99
CA MET A 82 3.65 -3.62 4.38
C MET A 82 4.73 -3.87 5.44
N GLY A 83 4.69 -3.20 6.59
CA GLY A 83 5.61 -3.45 7.70
C GLY A 83 5.51 -4.90 8.20
N GLY A 84 4.29 -5.42 8.35
CA GLY A 84 4.05 -6.83 8.65
C GLY A 84 4.62 -7.75 7.57
N ALA A 85 4.36 -7.46 6.30
CA ALA A 85 4.88 -8.26 5.18
C ALA A 85 6.42 -8.28 5.17
N ILE A 86 7.09 -7.14 5.36
CA ILE A 86 8.55 -7.04 5.41
C ILE A 86 9.11 -7.95 6.52
N VAL A 87 8.57 -7.85 7.74
CA VAL A 87 9.01 -8.68 8.87
C VAL A 87 8.75 -10.17 8.61
N THR A 88 7.61 -10.53 8.02
CA THR A 88 7.29 -11.92 7.67
C THR A 88 8.33 -12.50 6.71
N HIS A 89 8.67 -11.78 5.63
CA HIS A 89 9.68 -12.23 4.68
C HIS A 89 11.07 -12.33 5.32
N MET A 90 11.49 -11.31 6.09
CA MET A 90 12.78 -11.34 6.79
C MET A 90 12.88 -12.51 7.77
N SER A 91 11.83 -12.77 8.55
CA SER A 91 11.80 -13.85 9.55
C SER A 91 11.86 -15.24 8.93
N ASN A 92 11.52 -15.37 7.64
CA ASN A 92 11.58 -16.62 6.88
C ASN A 92 12.80 -16.71 5.95
N GLY A 93 13.74 -15.75 6.03
CA GLY A 93 14.93 -15.72 5.19
C GLY A 93 14.64 -15.43 3.72
N GLU A 94 13.51 -14.78 3.42
CA GLU A 94 13.07 -14.46 2.07
C GLU A 94 13.39 -13.00 1.68
N PRO A 95 13.49 -12.70 0.36
CA PRO A 95 13.65 -11.33 -0.10
C PRO A 95 12.46 -10.43 0.31
N PHE A 96 12.76 -9.26 0.88
CA PHE A 96 11.78 -8.28 1.37
C PHE A 96 11.78 -6.95 0.59
N ILE A 97 12.54 -6.90 -0.51
CA ILE A 97 12.77 -5.68 -1.29
C ILE A 97 11.47 -5.21 -1.96
N ALA A 98 10.66 -6.13 -2.49
CA ALA A 98 9.43 -5.77 -3.20
C ALA A 98 8.43 -5.03 -2.29
N GLN A 99 8.23 -5.54 -1.08
CA GLN A 99 7.35 -5.00 -0.04
C GLN A 99 7.85 -3.63 0.42
N SER A 100 9.17 -3.49 0.55
CA SER A 100 9.82 -2.21 0.90
C SER A 100 9.64 -1.15 -0.20
N VAL A 101 9.81 -1.53 -1.46
CA VAL A 101 9.59 -0.64 -2.61
C VAL A 101 8.11 -0.22 -2.69
N ILE A 102 7.18 -1.15 -2.52
CA ILE A 102 5.74 -0.84 -2.50
C ILE A 102 5.42 0.16 -1.40
N LEU A 103 5.97 -0.01 -0.19
CA LEU A 103 5.79 0.94 0.91
C LEU A 103 6.28 2.35 0.56
N VAL A 104 7.47 2.46 -0.04
CA VAL A 104 8.01 3.76 -0.51
C VAL A 104 7.10 4.38 -1.57
N LEU A 105 6.59 3.58 -2.50
CA LEU A 105 5.67 4.04 -3.54
C LEU A 105 4.34 4.52 -2.96
N VAL A 106 3.77 3.83 -1.97
CA VAL A 106 2.55 4.24 -1.25
C VAL A 106 2.73 5.64 -0.65
N TRP A 107 3.81 5.88 0.08
CA TRP A 107 4.10 7.18 0.67
C TRP A 107 4.38 8.25 -0.37
N THR A 108 5.12 7.91 -1.43
CA THR A 108 5.39 8.84 -2.54
C THR A 108 4.09 9.31 -3.19
N ALA A 109 3.18 8.38 -3.49
CA ALA A 109 1.87 8.73 -4.04
C ALA A 109 1.02 9.54 -3.03
N ALA A 110 1.08 9.24 -1.73
CA ALA A 110 0.41 10.04 -0.70
C ALA A 110 0.93 11.49 -0.67
N PHE A 111 2.25 11.72 -0.70
CA PHE A 111 2.83 13.07 -0.72
C PHE A 111 2.56 13.82 -2.03
N VAL A 112 2.56 13.12 -3.16
CA VAL A 112 2.24 13.73 -4.47
C VAL A 112 0.79 14.21 -4.50
N ARG A 113 -0.13 13.44 -3.91
CA ARG A 113 -1.58 13.72 -3.88
C ARG A 113 -2.01 14.69 -2.77
N ASN A 114 -1.22 14.82 -1.70
CA ASN A 114 -1.51 15.67 -0.54
C ASN A 114 -0.28 16.56 -0.22
N PRO A 115 0.04 17.56 -1.05
CA PRO A 115 1.21 18.43 -0.87
C PRO A 115 1.25 19.13 0.50
N GLU A 116 0.10 19.39 1.11
CA GLU A 116 -0.05 19.97 2.44
C GLU A 116 0.60 19.12 3.55
N LEU A 117 0.79 17.81 3.36
CA LEU A 117 1.51 16.96 4.30
C LEU A 117 2.98 17.39 4.43
N LEU A 118 3.62 17.80 3.33
CA LEU A 118 5.02 18.22 3.33
C LEU A 118 5.23 19.53 4.08
N ILE A 119 4.24 20.43 4.03
CA ILE A 119 4.32 21.73 4.71
C ILE A 119 4.34 21.57 6.24
N LYS A 120 3.64 20.56 6.77
CA LYS A 120 3.57 20.29 8.22
C LYS A 120 4.86 19.76 8.85
N PHE A 121 5.80 19.24 8.07
CA PHE A 121 7.07 18.73 8.59
C PHE A 121 8.18 19.78 8.65
N ASN A 122 7.95 20.96 8.04
CA ASN A 122 8.91 22.07 8.00
C ASN A 122 8.60 23.18 9.01
N SER A 123 7.61 22.99 9.89
CA SER A 123 7.21 23.91 10.97
C SER A 123 7.63 23.38 12.33
#